data_AF-Q39863-F1
#
_entry.id   AF-Q39863-F1
#
_cell.length_a   1.000
_cell.length_b   1.000
_cell.length_c   1.000
_cell.angle_alpha   90.00
_cell.angle_beta   90.00
_cell.angle_gamma   90.00
#
_symmetry.space_group_name_H-M   'P 1'
#
loop_
_entity.id
_entity.type
_entity.pdbx_description
1 polymer ?
#
loop_
_entity_poly.entity_id
_entity_poly.type
_entity_poly.pdbx_seq_one_letter_code
_entity_poly.pdbx_strand_id
1 'polypeptide(L)'
;NHRFTSLQCINPQLKNHPFISHQFTSHQCTSLQFTSHPFTSHQCTSHQLRSHQYTNHPFISHQFTSHQCTSHQLRSHQCTSLQCTSHQYTNHQFISLQCTSHQYTNHQFISLQLRNLLFTS
;
A
#
# COMPACT_ATOMS: atom_id res chain seq x y z
N ASN A 1 12.09 1.06 -14.12
CA ASN A 1 11.52 -0.05 -13.33
C ASN A 1 12.43 -0.32 -12.16
N HIS A 2 11.93 -0.23 -10.93
CA HIS A 2 12.69 -0.47 -9.72
C HIS A 2 12.20 -1.75 -9.05
N ARG A 3 13.14 -2.61 -8.66
CA ARG A 3 12.86 -3.85 -7.93
C ARG A 3 13.70 -3.88 -6.67
N PHE A 4 13.06 -4.09 -5.53
CA PHE A 4 13.71 -4.32 -4.26
C PHE A 4 13.30 -5.68 -3.71
N THR A 5 14.28 -6.52 -3.41
CA THR A 5 14.07 -7.84 -2.83
C THR A 5 15.00 -8.01 -1.65
N SER A 6 14.47 -8.31 -0.46
CA SER A 6 15.29 -8.58 0.73
C SER A 6 14.59 -9.51 1.72
N LEU A 7 15.33 -10.37 2.41
CA LEU A 7 14.81 -11.13 3.55
C LEU A 7 14.33 -10.20 4.67
N GLN A 8 15.07 -9.13 4.94
CA GLN A 8 14.73 -8.14 5.95
C GLN A 8 14.89 -6.74 5.39
N CYS A 9 13.85 -5.93 5.54
CA CYS A 9 13.84 -4.55 5.12
C CYS A 9 13.52 -3.64 6.31
N ILE A 10 14.39 -2.66 6.56
CA ILE A 10 14.28 -1.75 7.69
C ILE A 10 14.21 -0.34 7.12
N ASN A 11 13.04 0.28 7.28
CA ASN A 11 12.76 1.67 6.92
C ASN A 11 13.16 2.13 5.50
N PRO A 12 12.86 1.39 4.42
CA PRO A 12 12.91 1.93 3.06
C PRO A 12 12.04 3.19 2.96
N GLN A 13 12.68 4.29 2.55
CA GLN A 13 12.02 5.54 2.23
C GLN A 13 12.30 5.90 0.78
N LEU A 14 11.24 6.06 -0.01
CA LEU A 14 11.34 6.56 -1.37
C LEU A 14 10.71 7.94 -1.47
N LYS A 15 11.53 8.92 -1.88
CA LYS A 15 11.19 10.35 -1.98
C LYS A 15 11.60 10.89 -3.36
N ASN A 16 10.80 11.81 -3.87
CA ASN A 16 10.98 12.66 -5.05
C ASN A 16 11.45 12.03 -6.41
N HIS A 17 10.88 10.90 -6.89
CA HIS A 17 11.01 10.40 -8.27
C HIS A 17 9.74 9.75 -8.87
N PRO A 18 9.34 10.08 -10.11
CA PRO A 18 8.25 9.39 -10.81
C PRO A 18 8.69 7.96 -11.20
N PHE A 19 7.81 6.99 -10.97
CA PHE A 19 8.08 5.59 -11.30
C PHE A 19 7.05 5.03 -12.28
N ILE A 20 7.55 4.46 -13.39
CA ILE A 20 6.71 3.70 -14.32
C ILE A 20 6.26 2.38 -13.66
N SER A 21 7.19 1.67 -13.02
CA SER A 21 6.88 0.45 -12.29
C SER A 21 7.83 0.29 -11.11
N HIS A 22 7.26 -0.06 -9.96
CA HIS A 22 7.98 -0.34 -8.73
C HIS A 22 7.47 -1.64 -8.09
N GLN A 23 8.40 -2.54 -7.75
CA GLN A 23 8.10 -3.81 -7.08
C GLN A 23 8.95 -3.95 -5.81
N PHE A 24 8.29 -4.22 -4.70
CA PHE A 24 8.92 -4.48 -3.41
C PHE A 24 8.54 -5.86 -2.89
N THR A 25 9.53 -6.69 -2.57
CA THR A 25 9.33 -8.03 -2.03
C THR A 25 10.18 -8.24 -0.78
N SER A 26 9.56 -8.63 0.34
CA SER A 26 10.31 -8.96 1.55
C SER A 26 9.68 -10.04 2.42
N HIS A 27 10.47 -10.74 3.25
CA HIS A 27 9.91 -11.60 4.30
C HIS A 27 9.50 -10.77 5.52
N GLN A 28 10.38 -9.89 6.00
CA GLN A 28 10.08 -9.00 7.11
C GLN A 28 10.39 -7.56 6.75
N CYS A 29 9.37 -6.70 6.83
CA CYS A 29 9.52 -5.27 6.64
C CYS A 29 9.03 -4.51 7.87
N THR A 30 9.92 -3.69 8.44
CA THR A 30 9.60 -2.93 9.66
C THR A 30 8.76 -1.71 9.33
N SER A 31 9.16 -0.95 8.31
CA SER A 31 8.41 0.23 7.87
C SER A 31 8.65 0.46 6.39
N LEU A 32 7.59 0.73 5.64
CA LEU A 32 7.68 1.09 4.23
C LEU A 32 6.96 2.42 4.02
N GLN A 33 7.71 3.46 3.66
CA GLN A 33 7.19 4.81 3.49
C GLN A 33 7.44 5.35 2.09
N PHE A 34 6.36 5.85 1.50
CA PHE A 34 6.39 6.55 0.23
C PHE A 34 5.68 7.90 0.36
N THR A 35 6.29 8.92 -0.25
CA THR A 35 5.75 10.29 -0.23
C THR A 35 5.85 10.93 -1.62
N SER A 36 4.73 11.43 -2.14
CA SER A 36 4.63 12.39 -3.26
C SER A 36 5.08 11.91 -4.66
N HIS A 37 4.43 10.91 -5.26
CA HIS A 37 4.71 10.47 -6.66
C HIS A 37 3.50 9.93 -7.43
N PRO A 38 3.41 10.17 -8.75
CA PRO A 38 2.61 9.33 -9.62
C PRO A 38 3.28 7.98 -9.86
N PHE A 39 2.52 6.90 -9.74
CA PHE A 39 2.92 5.56 -10.14
C PHE A 39 1.96 5.03 -11.20
N THR A 40 2.49 4.53 -12.32
CA THR A 40 1.67 3.77 -13.26
C THR A 40 1.36 2.38 -12.68
N SER A 41 2.37 1.73 -12.08
CA SER A 41 2.18 0.45 -11.43
C SER A 41 3.03 0.30 -10.17
N HIS A 42 2.40 -0.14 -9.08
CA HIS A 42 3.06 -0.43 -7.83
C HIS A 42 2.64 -1.80 -7.29
N GLN A 43 3.63 -2.65 -6.97
CA GLN A 43 3.42 -3.94 -6.33
C GLN A 43 4.23 -4.05 -5.03
N CYS A 44 3.58 -4.40 -3.93
CA CYS A 44 4.23 -4.71 -2.66
C CYS A 44 3.79 -6.10 -2.17
N THR A 45 4.76 -6.96 -1.90
CA THR A 45 4.55 -8.29 -1.35
C THR A 45 5.39 -8.47 -0.08
N SER A 46 4.76 -8.83 1.04
CA SER A 46 5.46 -9.10 2.30
C SER A 46 4.87 -10.23 3.13
N HIS A 47 5.67 -11.02 3.84
CA HIS A 47 5.13 -11.93 4.85
C HIS A 47 4.69 -11.16 6.10
N GLN A 48 5.56 -10.33 6.66
CA GLN A 48 5.26 -9.49 7.81
C GLN A 48 5.58 -8.03 7.50
N LEU A 49 4.60 -7.16 7.68
CA LEU A 49 4.76 -5.72 7.51
C LEU A 49 4.28 -5.00 8.77
N ARG A 50 5.20 -4.42 9.54
CA ARG A 50 4.81 -3.74 10.78
C ARG A 50 4.15 -2.40 10.48
N SER A 51 4.73 -1.56 9.64
CA SER A 51 4.10 -0.31 9.22
C SER A 51 4.21 -0.05 7.73
N HIS A 52 3.13 0.48 7.17
CA HIS A 52 3.11 0.97 5.82
C HIS A 52 2.38 2.30 5.74
N GLN A 53 3.02 3.28 5.09
CA GLN A 53 2.43 4.60 4.95
C GLN A 53 2.65 5.13 3.55
N TYR A 54 1.55 5.56 2.94
CA TYR A 54 1.60 6.34 1.72
C TYR A 54 0.91 7.69 1.89
N THR A 55 1.54 8.71 1.34
CA THR A 55 1.02 10.07 1.39
C THR A 55 1.05 10.74 0.02
N ASN A 56 -0.11 11.22 -0.44
CA ASN A 56 -0.27 12.02 -1.66
C ASN A 56 0.19 11.30 -2.94
N HIS A 57 -0.56 10.29 -3.40
CA HIS A 57 -0.20 9.55 -4.62
C HIS A 57 -1.40 9.28 -5.55
N PRO A 58 -1.28 9.60 -6.84
CA PRO A 58 -2.10 9.00 -7.88
C PRO A 58 -1.47 7.69 -8.39
N PHE A 59 -2.28 6.63 -8.46
CA PHE A 59 -1.93 5.32 -9.02
C PHE A 59 -2.84 4.96 -10.18
N ILE A 60 -2.30 4.40 -11.26
CA ILE A 60 -3.14 3.67 -12.23
C ILE A 60 -3.44 2.28 -11.67
N SER A 61 -2.40 1.56 -11.22
CA SER A 61 -2.54 0.26 -10.58
C SER A 61 -1.73 0.15 -9.30
N HIS A 62 -2.36 -0.31 -8.23
CA HIS A 62 -1.70 -0.60 -6.96
C HIS A 62 -2.11 -1.99 -6.46
N GLN A 63 -1.12 -2.87 -6.26
CA GLN A 63 -1.32 -4.20 -5.70
C GLN A 63 -0.53 -4.34 -4.39
N PHE A 64 -1.23 -4.72 -3.34
CA PHE A 64 -0.66 -4.99 -2.03
C PHE A 64 -1.02 -6.41 -1.58
N THR A 65 0.01 -7.19 -1.26
CA THR A 65 -0.15 -8.57 -0.79
C THR A 65 0.64 -8.77 0.51
N SER A 66 -0.03 -9.17 1.59
CA SER A 66 0.66 -9.46 2.85
C SER A 66 0.01 -10.54 3.73
N HIS A 67 0.79 -11.30 4.50
CA HIS A 67 0.19 -12.25 5.45
C HIS A 67 -0.23 -11.57 6.76
N GLN A 68 0.62 -10.70 7.30
CA GLN A 68 0.34 -9.92 8.51
C GLN A 68 0.76 -8.46 8.32
N CYS A 69 -0.16 -7.54 8.57
CA CYS A 69 0.14 -6.11 8.55
C CYS A 69 -0.33 -5.43 9.84
N THR A 70 0.59 -4.90 10.63
CA THR A 70 0.23 -4.32 11.93
C THR A 70 -0.40 -2.95 11.77
N SER A 71 0.17 -2.11 10.90
CA SER A 71 -0.29 -0.74 10.67
C SER A 71 -0.24 -0.38 9.19
N HIS A 72 -1.33 0.14 8.66
CA HIS A 72 -1.39 0.66 7.29
C HIS A 72 -2.13 1.98 7.25
N GLN A 73 -1.54 2.97 6.61
CA GLN A 73 -2.10 4.31 6.51
C GLN A 73 -2.02 4.84 5.07
N LEU A 74 -3.19 5.13 4.50
CA LEU A 74 -3.31 5.85 3.23
C LEU A 74 -3.87 7.25 3.47
N ARG A 75 -3.14 8.27 3.01
CA ARG A 75 -3.58 9.66 3.01
C ARG A 75 -3.54 10.26 1.61
N SER A 76 -4.68 10.80 1.15
CA SER A 76 -4.83 11.50 -0.13
C SER A 76 -4.40 10.67 -1.33
N HIS A 77 -5.16 9.60 -1.57
CA HIS A 77 -4.91 8.64 -2.64
C HIS A 77 -5.98 8.69 -3.70
N GLN A 78 -5.55 8.71 -4.96
CA GLN A 78 -6.42 8.51 -6.11
C GLN A 78 -5.91 7.28 -6.87
N CYS A 79 -6.78 6.33 -7.18
CA CYS A 79 -6.40 5.11 -7.87
C CYS A 79 -7.40 4.74 -8.97
N THR A 80 -6.92 4.21 -10.11
CA THR A 80 -7.84 3.56 -11.07
C THR A 80 -8.15 2.13 -10.62
N SER A 81 -7.14 1.39 -10.15
CA SER A 81 -7.31 0.04 -9.62
C SER A 81 -6.49 -0.18 -8.35
N LEU A 82 -7.16 -0.61 -7.28
CA LEU A 82 -6.54 -1.04 -6.02
C LEU A 82 -6.87 -2.49 -5.71
N GLN A 83 -5.82 -3.29 -5.58
CA GLN A 83 -5.90 -4.71 -5.26
C GLN A 83 -5.20 -4.94 -3.93
N CYS A 84 -5.96 -5.41 -2.94
CA CYS A 84 -5.44 -5.71 -1.63
C CYS A 84 -5.77 -7.17 -1.29
N THR A 85 -4.75 -7.95 -0.96
CA THR A 85 -4.90 -9.34 -0.49
C THR A 85 -4.13 -9.45 0.80
N SER A 86 -4.80 -9.59 1.95
CA SER A 86 -4.05 -9.78 3.19
C SER A 86 -4.78 -10.49 4.30
N HIS A 87 -4.10 -11.38 5.02
CA HIS A 87 -4.75 -12.28 5.96
C HIS A 87 -5.04 -11.70 7.36
N GLN A 88 -4.33 -10.68 7.86
CA GLN A 88 -4.70 -9.96 9.11
C GLN A 88 -4.18 -8.51 9.15
N TYR A 89 -5.03 -7.57 9.57
CA TYR A 89 -4.72 -6.15 9.84
C TYR A 89 -5.05 -5.73 11.26
N THR A 90 -4.09 -5.14 11.96
CA THR A 90 -4.28 -4.73 13.36
C THR A 90 -4.71 -3.27 13.51
N ASN A 91 -4.27 -2.36 12.63
CA ASN A 91 -4.66 -0.95 12.62
C ASN A 91 -4.60 -0.38 11.20
N HIS A 92 -5.77 -0.11 10.61
CA HIS A 92 -5.86 0.30 9.22
C HIS A 92 -6.59 1.63 9.10
N GLN A 93 -5.99 2.61 8.42
CA GLN A 93 -6.54 3.96 8.31
C GLN A 93 -6.53 4.46 6.86
N PHE A 94 -7.69 4.88 6.38
CA PHE A 94 -7.85 5.59 5.10
C PHE A 94 -8.42 6.98 5.39
N ILE A 95 -7.70 8.04 5.00
CA ILE A 95 -8.10 9.44 5.29
C ILE A 95 -8.82 10.09 4.10
N SER A 96 -8.42 9.72 2.89
CA SER A 96 -9.03 10.15 1.64
C SER A 96 -8.56 9.21 0.53
N LEU A 97 -9.47 8.37 0.04
CA LEU A 97 -9.22 7.41 -1.02
C LEU A 97 -10.32 7.57 -2.08
N GLN A 98 -9.93 7.87 -3.31
CA GLN A 98 -10.81 7.78 -4.47
C GLN A 98 -10.33 6.65 -5.36
N CYS A 99 -11.18 5.67 -5.63
CA CYS A 99 -10.82 4.52 -6.46
C CYS A 99 -11.93 4.12 -7.41
N THR A 100 -11.59 3.90 -8.68
CA THR A 100 -12.54 3.44 -9.69
C THR A 100 -12.83 1.95 -9.50
N SER A 101 -11.79 1.13 -9.50
CA SER A 101 -11.88 -0.30 -9.25
C SER A 101 -11.14 -0.67 -7.97
N HIS A 102 -11.75 -1.54 -7.17
CA HIS A 102 -11.13 -2.07 -5.96
C HIS A 102 -11.51 -3.54 -5.77
N GLN A 103 -10.56 -4.35 -5.30
CA GLN A 103 -10.87 -5.68 -4.78
C GLN A 103 -10.05 -5.97 -3.52
N TYR A 104 -10.76 -6.55 -2.56
CA TYR A 104 -10.23 -6.91 -1.25
C TYR A 104 -10.50 -8.39 -1.04
N THR A 105 -9.45 -9.21 -0.92
CA THR A 105 -9.56 -10.66 -0.69
C THR A 105 -8.93 -11.09 0.64
N ASN A 106 -9.65 -11.95 1.36
CA ASN A 106 -9.22 -12.62 2.59
C ASN A 106 -8.83 -11.72 3.78
N HIS A 107 -9.51 -10.59 3.96
CA HIS A 107 -9.17 -9.61 4.99
C HIS A 107 -9.81 -9.89 6.36
N GLN A 108 -8.99 -9.79 7.41
CA GLN A 108 -9.47 -9.63 8.78
C GLN A 108 -8.95 -8.31 9.33
N PHE A 109 -9.85 -7.39 9.69
CA PHE A 109 -9.51 -6.12 10.32
C PHE A 109 -9.87 -6.16 11.79
N ILE A 110 -8.89 -5.92 12.66
CA ILE A 110 -9.11 -5.74 14.10
C ILE A 110 -9.54 -4.29 14.37
N SER A 111 -8.96 -3.34 13.64
CA SER A 111 -9.31 -1.92 13.71
C SER A 111 -9.20 -1.27 12.33
N LEU A 112 -10.28 -0.62 11.89
CA LEU A 112 -10.38 0.06 10.61
C LEU A 112 -11.01 1.44 10.80
N GLN A 113 -10.33 2.49 10.32
CA GLN A 113 -10.86 3.85 10.27
C GLN A 113 -10.90 4.34 8.83
N LEU A 114 -12.05 4.89 8.46
CA LEU A 114 -12.36 5.36 7.11
C LEU A 114 -12.83 6.81 7.17
N ARG A 115 -12.21 7.67 6.35
CA ARG A 115 -12.62 9.05 6.13
C ARG A 115 -12.56 9.34 4.63
N ASN A 116 -13.58 10.02 4.12
CA ASN A 116 -13.67 10.48 2.72
C ASN A 116 -13.29 9.39 1.69
N LEU A 117 -14.03 8.28 1.68
CA LEU A 117 -13.91 7.29 0.60
C LEU A 117 -14.92 7.52 -0.50
N LEU A 118 -14.44 7.41 -1.73
CA LEU A 118 -15.25 7.47 -2.92
C LEU A 118 -14.87 6.31 -3.84
N PHE A 119 -15.80 5.39 -4.04
CA PHE A 119 -15.67 4.32 -5.01
C PHE A 119 -16.62 4.61 -6.17
N THR A 120 -16.11 4.63 -7.40
CA THR A 120 -16.92 4.86 -8.61
C THR A 120 -16.87 3.62 -9.48
N SER A 121 -17.96 2.86 -9.50
CA SER A 121 -18.13 1.67 -10.36
C SER A 121 -18.26 2.05 -11.83
#